data_AF-A0A4Q0T1T5-F1
#
_entry.id   AF-A0A4Q0T1T5-F1
#
_cell.length_a   1.000
_cell.length_b   1.000
_cell.length_c   1.000
_cell.angle_alpha   90.00
_cell.angle_beta   90.00
_cell.angle_gamma   90.00
#
_symmetry.space_group_name_H-M   'P 1'
#
loop_
_entity.id
_entity.type
_entity.pdbx_description
1 polymer ?
#
loop_
_entity_poly.entity_id
_entity_poly.type
_entity_poly.pdbx_seq_one_letter_code
_entity_poly.pdbx_strand_id
1 'polypeptide(L)'
;MRLPLLILHILGGSVSLLAGTVAMIARKGDRVHRVSGNVFTLGMLTLATSGFWLAILKSQVSNVIASVLTFYLIGSAWLAGRRRNETGVLDWSGLVLCLTSAAGVLTLGVRAVSSAAGTDNGAPAAMSFIFGGILLLAAVGDIRMLAHGGITGRPRIVRHLWRMCIGLFIASGSFFLGQPQVFPVWLRGSIYLIVPALLPLPLMIFWLIRVRFAGAYGLRPSAIPVIGDVRSGEREIADQGFVKL
;
A
#
# COMPACT_ATOMS: atom_id res chain seq x y z
N MET A 1 25.82 7.73 -14.38
CA MET A 1 24.78 7.70 -13.32
C MET A 1 23.53 6.85 -13.62
N ARG A 2 23.22 6.52 -14.89
CA ARG A 2 21.98 5.79 -15.25
C ARG A 2 21.97 4.30 -14.85
N LEU A 3 23.09 3.59 -15.02
CA LEU A 3 23.16 2.15 -14.75
C LEU A 3 22.95 1.78 -13.27
N PRO A 4 23.60 2.45 -12.28
CA PRO A 4 23.36 2.16 -10.86
C PRO A 4 21.91 2.34 -10.44
N LEU A 5 21.25 3.41 -10.93
CA LEU A 5 19.82 3.66 -10.64
C LEU A 5 18.91 2.61 -11.25
N LEU A 6 19.22 2.13 -12.46
CA LEU A 6 18.47 1.06 -13.11
C LEU A 6 18.61 -0.26 -12.34
N ILE A 7 19.82 -0.61 -11.90
CA ILE A 7 20.05 -1.80 -11.07
C ILE A 7 19.23 -1.70 -9.78
N LEU A 8 19.30 -0.55 -9.09
CA LEU A 8 18.55 -0.31 -7.87
C LEU A 8 17.03 -0.38 -8.09
N HIS A 9 16.53 0.12 -9.22
CA HIS A 9 15.12 0.01 -9.61
C HIS A 9 14.68 -1.45 -9.80
N ILE A 10 15.45 -2.23 -10.55
CA ILE A 10 15.16 -3.65 -10.83
C ILE A 10 15.20 -4.47 -9.54
N LEU A 11 16.22 -4.26 -8.70
CA LEU A 11 16.34 -4.96 -7.42
C LEU A 11 15.19 -4.58 -6.47
N GLY A 12 14.86 -3.29 -6.36
CA GLY A 12 13.72 -2.82 -5.56
C GLY A 12 12.42 -3.48 -6.00
N GLY A 13 12.14 -3.51 -7.30
CA GLY A 13 10.96 -4.17 -7.86
C GLY A 13 10.93 -5.68 -7.59
N SER A 14 12.04 -6.37 -7.81
CA SER A 14 12.14 -7.82 -7.61
C SER A 14 11.91 -8.20 -6.14
N VAL A 15 12.57 -7.50 -5.22
CA VAL A 15 12.41 -7.70 -3.78
C VAL A 15 10.97 -7.42 -3.35
N SER A 16 10.37 -6.34 -3.87
CA SER A 16 8.98 -6.01 -3.56
C SER A 16 7.99 -7.05 -4.08
N LEU A 17 8.13 -7.54 -5.31
CA LEU A 17 7.21 -8.56 -5.84
C LEU A 17 7.26 -9.84 -5.00
N LEU A 18 8.45 -10.30 -4.62
CA LEU A 18 8.63 -11.47 -3.76
C LEU A 18 8.07 -11.22 -2.35
N ALA A 19 8.47 -10.13 -1.70
CA ALA A 19 8.03 -9.81 -0.34
C ALA A 19 6.51 -9.54 -0.26
N GLY A 20 5.95 -8.89 -1.28
CA GLY A 20 4.51 -8.64 -1.42
C GLY A 20 3.73 -9.94 -1.55
N THR A 21 4.24 -10.88 -2.35
CA THR A 21 3.64 -12.22 -2.49
C THR A 21 3.65 -12.98 -1.16
N VAL A 22 4.78 -12.99 -0.45
CA VAL A 22 4.87 -13.61 0.88
C VAL A 22 3.91 -12.94 1.87
N ALA A 23 3.83 -11.60 1.87
CA ALA A 23 2.90 -10.86 2.73
C ALA A 23 1.43 -11.16 2.43
N MET A 24 1.09 -11.45 1.16
CA MET A 24 -0.26 -11.82 0.74
C MET A 24 -0.67 -13.22 1.19
N ILE A 25 0.25 -14.18 1.22
CA ILE A 25 -0.01 -15.55 1.67
C ILE A 25 0.03 -15.65 3.20
N ALA A 26 0.93 -14.91 3.84
CA ALA A 26 1.10 -14.94 5.29
C ALA A 26 -0.18 -14.54 6.05
N ARG A 27 -0.35 -15.14 7.24
CA ARG A 27 -1.43 -14.80 8.18
C ARG A 27 -1.34 -13.31 8.54
N LYS A 28 -2.43 -12.59 8.30
CA LYS A 28 -2.48 -11.13 8.54
C LYS A 28 -2.26 -10.84 10.02
N GLY A 29 -1.28 -10.00 10.33
CA GLY A 29 -0.89 -9.62 11.70
C GLY A 29 0.26 -10.44 12.30
N ASP A 30 0.58 -11.62 11.76
CA ASP A 30 1.70 -12.42 12.25
C ASP A 30 3.06 -11.81 11.90
N ARG A 31 4.12 -12.34 12.51
CA ARG A 31 5.50 -11.87 12.31
C ARG A 31 5.90 -11.91 10.84
N VAL A 32 5.61 -12.99 10.13
CA VAL A 32 5.95 -13.14 8.70
C VAL A 32 5.27 -12.04 7.86
N HIS A 33 3.97 -11.81 8.04
CA HIS A 33 3.26 -10.76 7.33
C HIS A 33 3.85 -9.37 7.62
N ARG A 34 4.18 -9.07 8.89
CA ARG A 34 4.76 -7.78 9.28
C ARG A 34 6.17 -7.56 8.70
N VAL A 35 7.02 -8.59 8.75
CA VAL A 35 8.39 -8.51 8.20
C VAL A 35 8.34 -8.38 6.69
N SER A 36 7.65 -9.28 6.00
CA SER A 36 7.52 -9.23 4.53
C SER A 36 6.82 -7.96 4.06
N GLY A 37 5.82 -7.47 4.81
CA GLY A 37 5.17 -6.19 4.53
C GLY A 37 6.11 -4.99 4.65
N ASN A 38 6.98 -4.96 5.67
CA ASN A 38 8.01 -3.91 5.79
C ASN A 38 9.03 -3.98 4.65
N VAL A 39 9.50 -5.18 4.29
CA VAL A 39 10.43 -5.37 3.16
C VAL A 39 9.78 -4.93 1.84
N PHE A 40 8.52 -5.32 1.62
CA PHE A 40 7.72 -4.87 0.47
C PHE A 40 7.67 -3.35 0.39
N THR A 41 7.29 -2.69 1.49
CA THR A 41 7.20 -1.23 1.54
C THR A 41 8.53 -0.55 1.23
N LEU A 42 9.62 -0.97 1.90
CA LEU A 42 10.93 -0.35 1.67
C LEU A 42 11.38 -0.53 0.22
N GLY A 43 11.25 -1.74 -0.33
CA GLY A 43 11.55 -2.00 -1.74
C GLY A 43 10.69 -1.17 -2.70
N MET A 44 9.41 -0.96 -2.38
CA MET A 44 8.48 -0.21 -3.22
C MET A 44 8.78 1.30 -3.19
N LEU A 45 9.19 1.84 -2.04
CA LEU A 45 9.64 3.23 -1.95
C LEU A 45 10.95 3.40 -2.75
N THR A 46 11.89 2.47 -2.63
CA THR A 46 13.12 2.45 -3.44
C THR A 46 12.82 2.34 -4.93
N LEU A 47 11.90 1.46 -5.33
CA LEU A 47 11.43 1.29 -6.71
C LEU A 47 10.81 2.59 -7.24
N ALA A 48 9.91 3.21 -6.48
CA ALA A 48 9.22 4.43 -6.89
C ALA A 48 10.18 5.62 -7.00
N THR A 49 11.07 5.82 -6.03
CA THR A 49 12.05 6.92 -6.07
C THR A 49 13.04 6.76 -7.23
N SER A 50 13.56 5.56 -7.46
CA SER A 50 14.44 5.30 -8.60
C SER A 50 13.70 5.39 -9.95
N GLY A 51 12.46 4.92 -10.01
CA GLY A 51 11.59 5.01 -11.19
C GLY A 51 11.28 6.45 -11.56
N PHE A 52 11.01 7.29 -10.56
CA PHE A 52 10.80 8.73 -10.74
C PHE A 52 12.02 9.39 -11.40
N TRP A 53 13.23 9.12 -10.88
CA TRP A 53 14.44 9.71 -11.44
C TRP A 53 14.74 9.19 -12.85
N LEU A 54 14.57 7.88 -13.09
CA LEU A 54 14.72 7.30 -14.43
C LEU A 54 13.71 7.89 -15.41
N ALA A 55 12.47 8.15 -14.98
CA ALA A 55 11.42 8.73 -15.80
C ALA A 55 11.74 10.18 -16.18
N ILE A 56 12.26 11.00 -15.25
CA ILE A 56 12.76 12.35 -15.55
C ILE A 56 13.88 12.30 -16.57
N LEU A 57 14.89 11.44 -16.35
CA LEU A 57 16.04 11.32 -17.26
C LEU A 57 15.69 10.84 -18.67
N LYS A 58 14.52 10.19 -18.84
CA LYS A 58 13.99 9.70 -20.11
C LYS A 58 12.83 10.55 -20.64
N SER A 59 12.47 11.64 -19.98
CA SER A 59 11.31 12.48 -20.31
C SER A 59 9.98 11.69 -20.42
N GLN A 60 9.79 10.70 -19.56
CA GLN A 60 8.61 9.82 -19.54
C GLN A 60 7.59 10.29 -18.50
N VAL A 61 6.77 11.27 -18.86
CA VAL A 61 5.81 11.92 -17.93
C VAL A 61 4.86 10.90 -17.27
N SER A 62 4.38 9.89 -18.01
CA SER A 62 3.50 8.85 -17.46
C SER A 62 4.16 8.07 -16.32
N ASN A 63 5.46 7.78 -16.45
CA ASN A 63 6.22 7.04 -15.46
C ASN A 63 6.59 7.90 -14.24
N VAL A 64 6.74 9.22 -14.43
CA VAL A 64 6.87 10.18 -13.33
C VAL A 64 5.62 10.10 -12.45
N ILE A 65 4.44 10.18 -13.06
CA ILE A 65 3.16 10.14 -12.34
C ILE A 65 2.95 8.78 -11.65
N ALA A 66 3.20 7.68 -12.35
CA ALA A 66 3.10 6.34 -11.78
C ALA A 66 4.00 6.18 -10.54
N SER A 67 5.21 6.76 -10.59
CA SER A 67 6.17 6.72 -9.49
C SER A 67 5.70 7.54 -8.28
N VAL A 68 5.20 8.77 -8.51
CA VAL A 68 4.66 9.62 -7.43
C VAL A 68 3.42 8.97 -6.80
N LEU A 69 2.49 8.46 -7.62
CA LEU A 69 1.32 7.72 -7.18
C LEU A 69 1.71 6.54 -6.28
N THR A 70 2.65 5.72 -6.75
CA THR A 70 3.10 4.52 -6.04
C THR A 70 3.75 4.89 -4.71
N PHE A 71 4.65 5.88 -4.71
CA PHE A 71 5.29 6.38 -3.50
C PHE A 71 4.27 6.85 -2.48
N TYR A 72 3.30 7.67 -2.91
CA TYR A 72 2.25 8.20 -2.06
C TYR A 72 1.36 7.08 -1.48
N LEU A 73 0.86 6.16 -2.30
CA LEU A 73 -0.01 5.07 -1.85
C LEU A 73 0.71 4.19 -0.84
N ILE A 74 1.93 3.76 -1.14
CA ILE A 74 2.71 2.86 -0.28
C ILE A 74 3.10 3.55 1.02
N GLY A 75 3.61 4.79 0.95
CA GLY A 75 4.00 5.55 2.13
C GLY A 75 2.83 5.80 3.08
N SER A 76 1.71 6.28 2.55
CA SER A 76 0.50 6.56 3.34
C SER A 76 -0.17 5.28 3.89
N ALA A 77 -0.07 4.15 3.18
CA ALA A 77 -0.53 2.85 3.67
C ALA A 77 0.34 2.29 4.80
N TRP A 78 1.65 2.52 4.72
CA TRP A 78 2.60 2.09 5.74
C TRP A 78 2.43 2.87 7.04
N LEU A 79 2.27 4.20 6.93
CA LEU A 79 1.94 5.06 8.08
C LEU A 79 0.63 4.61 8.74
N ALA A 80 -0.40 4.32 7.94
CA ALA A 80 -1.66 3.79 8.46
C ALA A 80 -1.51 2.42 9.14
N GLY A 81 -0.52 1.61 8.76
CA GLY A 81 -0.21 0.34 9.42
C GLY A 81 0.45 0.52 10.79
N ARG A 82 1.17 1.63 11.00
CA ARG A 82 1.98 1.90 12.21
C ARG A 82 1.30 2.83 13.21
N ARG A 83 0.72 3.93 12.75
CA ARG A 83 0.10 4.95 13.59
C ARG A 83 -1.32 4.56 13.98
N ARG A 84 -1.75 4.93 15.19
CA ARG A 84 -3.11 4.72 15.68
C ARG A 84 -3.66 6.06 16.17
N ASN A 85 -4.73 6.53 15.54
CA ASN A 85 -5.47 7.72 15.97
C ASN A 85 -4.64 9.01 16.02
N GLU A 86 -3.71 9.17 15.09
CA GLU A 86 -2.85 10.35 14.99
C GLU A 86 -2.94 10.91 13.58
N THR A 87 -3.00 12.24 13.48
CA THR A 87 -2.77 12.97 12.24
C THR A 87 -1.56 13.87 12.43
N GLY A 88 -0.82 14.13 11.36
CA GLY A 88 0.32 15.03 11.43
C GLY A 88 0.63 15.69 10.11
N VAL A 89 1.74 16.43 10.09
CA VAL A 89 2.23 17.16 8.90
C VAL A 89 2.37 16.24 7.69
N LEU A 90 2.78 14.98 7.91
CA LEU A 90 2.91 13.99 6.82
C LEU A 90 1.58 13.65 6.15
N ASP A 91 0.47 13.64 6.89
CA ASP A 91 -0.85 13.32 6.33
C ASP A 91 -1.37 14.50 5.49
N TRP A 92 -1.17 15.73 5.97
CA TRP A 92 -1.46 16.95 5.21
C TRP A 92 -0.59 17.08 3.96
N SER A 93 0.72 16.87 4.07
CA SER A 93 1.63 16.91 2.91
C SER A 93 1.29 15.80 1.91
N GLY A 94 0.90 14.63 2.41
CA GLY A 94 0.44 13.51 1.58
C GLY A 94 -0.82 13.88 0.81
N LEU A 95 -1.80 14.53 1.45
CA LEU A 95 -3.01 15.00 0.78
C LEU A 95 -2.71 16.04 -0.31
N VAL A 96 -1.85 17.02 -0.03
CA VAL A 96 -1.44 18.02 -1.03
C VAL A 96 -0.74 17.36 -2.22
N LEU A 97 0.20 16.45 -1.97
CA LEU A 97 0.87 15.68 -3.02
C LEU A 97 -0.13 14.87 -3.84
N CYS A 98 -1.12 14.25 -3.19
CA CYS A 98 -2.15 13.47 -3.84
C CYS A 98 -3.03 14.32 -4.75
N LEU A 99 -3.52 15.46 -4.27
CA LEU A 99 -4.40 16.37 -5.01
C LEU A 99 -3.68 17.03 -6.19
N THR A 100 -2.44 17.48 -5.98
CA THR A 100 -1.62 18.05 -7.05
C THR A 100 -1.32 17.02 -8.14
N SER A 101 -0.99 15.78 -7.75
CA SER A 101 -0.80 14.67 -8.70
C SER A 101 -2.09 14.33 -9.45
N ALA A 102 -3.25 14.37 -8.77
CA ALA A 102 -4.56 14.11 -9.37
C ALA A 102 -4.90 15.16 -10.43
N ALA A 103 -4.72 16.45 -10.10
CA ALA A 103 -4.95 17.55 -11.03
C ALA A 103 -4.03 17.47 -12.25
N GLY A 104 -2.74 17.17 -12.03
CA GLY A 104 -1.77 17.02 -13.11
C GLY A 104 -2.12 15.87 -14.06
N VAL A 105 -2.39 14.68 -13.54
CA VAL A 105 -2.71 13.52 -14.39
C VAL A 105 -4.04 13.66 -15.12
N LEU A 106 -5.07 14.24 -14.47
CA LEU A 106 -6.35 14.49 -15.14
C LEU A 106 -6.21 15.53 -16.25
N THR A 107 -5.36 16.54 -16.06
CA THR A 107 -5.05 17.53 -17.11
C THR A 107 -4.42 16.85 -18.32
N LEU A 108 -3.47 15.92 -18.12
CA LEU A 108 -2.90 15.12 -19.20
C LEU A 108 -3.97 14.25 -19.88
N GLY A 109 -4.89 13.67 -19.11
CA GLY A 109 -6.01 12.88 -19.63
C GLY A 109 -6.91 13.69 -20.55
N VAL A 110 -7.32 14.89 -20.13
CA VAL A 110 -8.15 15.81 -20.94
C VAL A 110 -7.41 16.21 -22.23
N ARG A 111 -6.14 16.61 -22.12
CA ARG A 111 -5.33 16.97 -23.30
C ARG A 111 -5.14 15.79 -24.26
N ALA A 112 -4.94 14.58 -23.73
CA ALA A 112 -4.78 13.37 -24.51
C ALA A 112 -6.04 13.03 -25.32
N VAL A 113 -7.24 13.19 -24.73
CA VAL A 113 -8.52 13.00 -25.44
C VAL A 113 -8.69 14.01 -26.56
N SER A 114 -8.26 15.25 -26.33
CA SER A 114 -8.30 16.31 -27.35
C SER A 114 -7.20 16.20 -28.42
N SER A 115 -6.27 15.25 -28.28
CA SER A 115 -5.19 15.03 -29.24
C SER A 115 -5.58 13.99 -30.30
N ALA A 116 -5.12 14.16 -31.53
CA ALA A 116 -5.32 13.17 -32.59
C ALA A 116 -4.67 11.81 -32.27
N ALA A 117 -3.63 11.80 -31.41
CA ALA A 117 -2.91 10.60 -31.02
C ALA A 117 -3.55 9.85 -29.83
N GLY A 118 -4.54 10.42 -29.15
CA GLY A 118 -5.10 9.85 -27.91
C GLY A 118 -4.12 9.84 -26.72
N THR A 119 -3.01 10.57 -26.82
CA THR A 119 -1.94 10.62 -25.82
C THR A 119 -1.41 12.04 -25.63
N ASP A 120 -1.01 12.40 -24.42
CA ASP A 120 -0.28 13.65 -24.13
C ASP A 120 1.06 13.32 -23.47
N ASN A 121 2.17 13.77 -24.07
CA ASN A 121 3.54 13.45 -23.61
C ASN A 121 3.78 11.94 -23.39
N GLY A 122 3.22 11.10 -24.27
CA GLY A 122 3.30 9.63 -24.18
C GLY A 122 2.38 8.98 -23.14
N ALA A 123 1.56 9.77 -22.43
CA ALA A 123 0.54 9.26 -21.50
C ALA A 123 -0.79 9.00 -22.23
N PRO A 124 -1.28 7.74 -22.30
CA PRO A 124 -2.59 7.45 -22.86
C PRO A 124 -3.71 8.04 -21.99
N ALA A 125 -4.74 8.59 -22.62
CA ALA A 125 -5.90 9.18 -21.94
C ALA A 125 -6.49 8.24 -20.87
N ALA A 126 -6.73 6.97 -21.24
CA ALA A 126 -7.30 5.97 -20.33
C ALA A 126 -6.45 5.77 -19.07
N MET A 127 -5.13 5.65 -19.23
CA MET A 127 -4.21 5.46 -18.10
C MET A 127 -4.23 6.68 -17.16
N SER A 128 -4.27 7.87 -17.75
CA SER A 128 -4.35 9.13 -17.00
C SER A 128 -5.62 9.22 -16.15
N PHE A 129 -6.78 8.85 -16.71
CA PHE A 129 -8.03 8.81 -15.94
C PHE A 129 -8.05 7.74 -14.86
N ILE A 130 -7.48 6.55 -15.11
CA ILE A 130 -7.36 5.49 -14.11
C ILE A 130 -6.52 5.96 -12.91
N PHE A 131 -5.34 6.53 -13.16
CA PHE A 131 -4.49 7.07 -12.10
C PHE A 131 -5.13 8.25 -11.37
N GLY A 132 -5.78 9.15 -12.11
CA GLY A 132 -6.55 10.26 -11.53
C GLY A 132 -7.65 9.75 -10.60
N GLY A 133 -8.43 8.76 -11.02
CA GLY A 133 -9.48 8.14 -10.20
C GLY A 133 -8.95 7.51 -8.92
N ILE A 134 -7.82 6.79 -8.99
CA ILE A 134 -7.16 6.21 -7.81
C ILE A 134 -6.72 7.31 -6.83
N LEU A 135 -6.12 8.40 -7.33
CA LEU A 135 -5.69 9.53 -6.49
C LEU A 135 -6.88 10.25 -5.86
N LEU A 136 -7.96 10.50 -6.61
CA LEU A 136 -9.17 11.11 -6.06
C LEU A 136 -9.80 10.23 -4.98
N LEU A 137 -9.88 8.91 -5.21
CA LEU A 137 -10.37 7.97 -4.19
C LEU A 137 -9.49 7.99 -2.94
N ALA A 138 -8.16 8.07 -3.12
CA ALA A 138 -7.23 8.22 -2.01
C ALA A 138 -7.45 9.54 -1.26
N ALA A 139 -7.57 10.66 -1.97
CA ALA A 139 -7.77 11.99 -1.41
C ALA A 139 -9.08 12.09 -0.61
N VAL A 140 -10.18 11.55 -1.13
CA VAL A 140 -11.46 11.49 -0.39
C VAL A 140 -11.29 10.70 0.91
N GLY A 141 -10.56 9.60 0.88
CA GLY A 141 -10.22 8.83 2.08
C GLY A 141 -9.36 9.62 3.09
N ASP A 142 -8.40 10.42 2.61
CA ASP A 142 -7.51 11.24 3.44
C ASP A 142 -8.25 12.42 4.06
N ILE A 143 -9.10 13.11 3.30
CA ILE A 143 -9.95 14.20 3.80
C ILE A 143 -10.85 13.67 4.92
N ARG A 144 -11.50 12.52 4.72
CA ARG A 144 -12.32 11.89 5.77
C ARG A 144 -11.48 11.54 7.00
N MET A 145 -10.30 10.98 6.80
CA MET A 145 -9.40 10.62 7.90
C MET A 145 -8.95 11.86 8.69
N LEU A 146 -8.57 12.94 8.02
CA LEU A 146 -8.13 14.20 8.64
C LEU A 146 -9.28 14.88 9.38
N ALA A 147 -10.48 14.92 8.78
CA ALA A 147 -11.66 15.50 9.40
C ALA A 147 -12.08 14.79 10.71
N HIS A 148 -11.79 13.50 10.84
CA HIS A 148 -12.08 12.72 12.06
C HIS A 148 -10.90 12.71 13.06
N GLY A 149 -9.82 13.45 12.82
CA GLY A 149 -8.65 13.44 13.70
C GLY A 149 -7.87 12.12 13.68
N GLY A 150 -8.02 11.31 12.64
CA GLY A 150 -7.33 10.03 12.47
C GLY A 150 -8.31 8.86 12.25
N ILE A 151 -7.74 7.66 12.11
CA ILE A 151 -8.52 6.42 11.96
C ILE A 151 -7.95 5.29 12.82
N THR A 152 -8.86 4.46 13.34
CA THR A 152 -8.54 3.25 14.10
C THR A 152 -9.35 2.06 13.58
N GLY A 153 -9.00 0.84 13.99
CA GLY A 153 -9.77 -0.36 13.67
C GLY A 153 -9.94 -0.64 12.17
N ARG A 154 -11.19 -0.87 11.74
CA ARG A 154 -11.54 -1.32 10.37
C ARG A 154 -11.16 -0.30 9.28
N PRO A 155 -11.51 0.99 9.36
CA PRO A 155 -11.09 1.99 8.36
C PRO A 155 -9.59 2.02 8.11
N ARG A 156 -8.79 1.86 9.18
CA ARG A 156 -7.32 1.80 9.09
C ARG A 156 -6.84 0.59 8.31
N ILE A 157 -7.39 -0.60 8.59
CA ILE A 157 -7.04 -1.83 7.88
C ILE A 157 -7.46 -1.74 6.41
N VAL A 158 -8.64 -1.19 6.13
CA VAL A 158 -9.10 -0.94 4.76
C VAL A 158 -8.10 -0.05 4.03
N ARG A 159 -7.76 1.13 4.59
CA ARG A 159 -6.79 2.08 4.00
C ARG A 159 -5.46 1.40 3.69
N HIS A 160 -4.91 0.67 4.65
CA HIS A 160 -3.66 -0.06 4.48
C HIS A 160 -3.76 -1.08 3.34
N LEU A 161 -4.79 -1.94 3.39
CA LEU A 161 -4.96 -3.06 2.46
C LEU A 161 -5.10 -2.58 1.01
N TRP A 162 -6.06 -1.70 0.71
CA TRP A 162 -6.35 -1.36 -0.68
C TRP A 162 -5.17 -0.62 -1.31
N ARG A 163 -4.49 0.26 -0.57
CA ARG A 163 -3.31 0.98 -1.08
C ARG A 163 -2.10 0.08 -1.29
N MET A 164 -1.85 -0.86 -0.38
CA MET A 164 -0.78 -1.85 -0.58
C MET A 164 -1.08 -2.75 -1.78
N CYS A 165 -2.33 -3.20 -1.96
CA CYS A 165 -2.70 -4.03 -3.11
C CYS A 165 -2.65 -3.27 -4.44
N ILE A 166 -3.06 -2.00 -4.48
CA ILE A 166 -2.90 -1.17 -5.68
C ILE A 166 -1.42 -0.94 -6.00
N GLY A 167 -0.58 -0.69 -4.99
CA GLY A 167 0.86 -0.60 -5.21
C GLY A 167 1.46 -1.91 -5.75
N LEU A 168 1.03 -3.06 -5.20
CA LEU A 168 1.44 -4.37 -5.70
C LEU A 168 0.96 -4.60 -7.15
N PHE A 169 -0.27 -4.19 -7.49
CA PHE A 169 -0.81 -4.22 -8.85
C PHE A 169 0.01 -3.36 -9.83
N ILE A 170 0.40 -2.14 -9.41
CA ILE A 170 1.23 -1.28 -10.24
C ILE A 170 2.58 -1.96 -10.51
N ALA A 171 3.23 -2.51 -9.48
CA ALA A 171 4.50 -3.21 -9.64
C ALA A 171 4.39 -4.45 -10.54
N SER A 172 3.39 -5.32 -10.31
CA SER A 172 3.19 -6.53 -11.11
C SER A 172 2.79 -6.19 -12.54
N GLY A 173 1.87 -5.24 -12.74
CA GLY A 173 1.48 -4.74 -14.05
C GLY A 173 2.65 -4.15 -14.83
N SER A 174 3.46 -3.31 -14.20
CA SER A 174 4.65 -2.73 -14.83
C SER A 174 5.66 -3.79 -15.26
N PHE A 175 5.88 -4.84 -14.47
CA PHE A 175 6.83 -5.91 -14.81
C PHE A 175 6.27 -6.86 -15.89
N PHE A 176 5.10 -7.46 -15.65
CA PHE A 176 4.57 -8.52 -16.50
C PHE A 176 3.92 -8.00 -17.80
N LEU A 177 3.27 -6.83 -17.76
CA LEU A 177 2.59 -6.25 -18.94
C LEU A 177 3.35 -5.06 -19.52
N GLY A 178 4.02 -4.28 -18.68
CA GLY A 178 4.76 -3.09 -19.11
C GLY A 178 6.12 -3.39 -19.74
N GLN A 179 6.67 -4.59 -19.54
CA GLN A 179 7.99 -4.98 -20.06
C GLN A 179 7.95 -6.34 -20.79
N PRO A 180 7.07 -6.56 -21.78
CA PRO A 180 6.94 -7.88 -22.43
C PRO A 180 8.24 -8.32 -23.12
N GLN A 181 9.13 -7.39 -23.47
CA GLN A 181 10.38 -7.68 -24.15
C GLN A 181 11.37 -8.50 -23.31
N VAL A 182 11.27 -8.50 -21.98
CA VAL A 182 12.14 -9.33 -21.11
C VAL A 182 11.73 -10.80 -21.10
N PHE A 183 10.55 -11.11 -21.64
CA PHE A 183 10.04 -12.48 -21.73
C PHE A 183 10.29 -13.08 -23.13
N PRO A 184 10.42 -14.42 -23.23
CA PRO A 184 10.45 -15.12 -24.51
C PRO A 184 9.21 -14.81 -25.35
N VAL A 185 9.36 -14.78 -26.68
CA VAL A 185 8.30 -14.39 -27.62
C VAL A 185 7.00 -15.18 -27.39
N TRP A 186 7.11 -16.49 -27.14
CA TRP A 186 5.95 -17.38 -26.92
C TRP A 186 5.14 -17.07 -25.64
N LEU A 187 5.73 -16.35 -24.68
CA LEU A 187 5.08 -16.00 -23.41
C LEU A 187 4.43 -14.60 -23.46
N ARG A 188 4.82 -13.75 -24.41
CA ARG A 188 4.32 -12.38 -24.54
C ARG A 188 2.82 -12.37 -24.86
N GLY A 189 2.04 -11.63 -24.09
CA GLY A 189 0.58 -11.59 -24.23
C GLY A 189 -0.16 -12.83 -23.73
N SER A 190 0.55 -13.83 -23.19
CA SER A 190 -0.08 -15.04 -22.66
C SER A 190 -0.77 -14.80 -21.31
N ILE A 191 -1.71 -15.68 -20.98
CA ILE A 191 -2.41 -15.68 -19.69
C ILE A 191 -1.44 -15.78 -18.49
N TYR A 192 -0.28 -16.41 -18.68
CA TYR A 192 0.74 -16.58 -17.65
C TYR A 192 1.40 -15.26 -17.22
N LEU A 193 1.36 -14.21 -18.05
CA LEU A 193 1.80 -12.86 -17.68
C LEU A 193 0.61 -12.01 -17.18
N ILE A 194 -0.56 -12.17 -17.79
CA ILE A 194 -1.77 -11.41 -17.43
C ILE A 194 -2.27 -11.76 -16.02
N VAL A 195 -2.32 -13.04 -15.67
CA VAL A 195 -2.80 -13.49 -14.36
C VAL A 195 -1.99 -12.88 -13.22
N PRO A 196 -0.65 -13.06 -13.13
CA PRO A 196 0.11 -12.48 -12.03
C PRO A 196 0.12 -10.95 -12.05
N ALA A 197 -0.02 -10.31 -13.22
CA ALA A 197 -0.18 -8.87 -13.32
C ALA A 197 -1.45 -8.38 -12.63
N LEU A 198 -2.59 -9.02 -12.91
CA LEU A 198 -3.91 -8.58 -12.44
C LEU A 198 -4.31 -9.15 -11.07
N LEU A 199 -3.70 -10.27 -10.64
CA LEU A 199 -4.02 -11.01 -9.41
C LEU A 199 -4.16 -10.16 -8.13
N PRO A 200 -3.38 -9.08 -7.91
CA PRO A 200 -3.56 -8.25 -6.73
C PRO A 200 -4.96 -7.60 -6.62
N LEU A 201 -5.65 -7.37 -7.74
CA LEU A 201 -6.99 -6.75 -7.76
C LEU A 201 -8.11 -7.66 -7.21
N PRO A 202 -8.32 -8.89 -7.70
CA PRO A 202 -9.32 -9.79 -7.11
C PRO A 202 -8.97 -10.13 -5.66
N LEU A 203 -7.68 -10.27 -5.32
CA LEU A 203 -7.26 -10.45 -3.93
C LEU A 203 -7.63 -9.25 -3.06
N MET A 204 -7.42 -8.02 -3.55
CA MET A 204 -7.85 -6.80 -2.86
C MET A 204 -9.35 -6.84 -2.55
N ILE A 205 -10.18 -7.17 -3.54
CA ILE A 205 -11.64 -7.25 -3.38
C ILE A 205 -12.00 -8.31 -2.33
N PHE A 206 -11.45 -9.51 -2.45
CA PHE A 206 -11.64 -10.59 -1.48
C PHE A 206 -11.32 -10.15 -0.05
N TRP A 207 -10.15 -9.55 0.16
CA TRP A 207 -9.73 -9.11 1.50
C TRP A 207 -10.53 -7.91 2.01
N LEU A 208 -10.96 -7.01 1.14
CA LEU A 208 -11.84 -5.89 1.54
C LEU A 208 -13.19 -6.41 2.01
N ILE A 209 -13.80 -7.33 1.27
CA ILE A 209 -15.04 -8.01 1.67
C ILE A 209 -14.81 -8.69 3.01
N ARG A 210 -13.75 -9.50 3.15
CA ARG A 210 -13.43 -10.20 4.40
C ARG A 210 -13.29 -9.25 5.59
N VAL A 211 -12.60 -8.11 5.44
CA VAL A 211 -12.40 -7.14 6.53
C VAL A 211 -13.71 -6.43 6.90
N ARG A 212 -14.57 -6.13 5.92
CA ARG A 212 -15.88 -5.50 6.16
C ARG A 212 -16.86 -6.45 6.84
N PHE A 213 -16.84 -7.73 6.48
CA PHE A 213 -17.76 -8.75 7.00
C PHE A 213 -17.16 -9.63 8.10
N ALA A 214 -15.94 -9.37 8.59
CA ALA A 214 -15.33 -10.17 9.66
C ALA A 214 -16.15 -10.25 10.96
N GLY A 215 -17.03 -9.27 11.22
CA GLY A 215 -18.00 -9.35 12.32
C GLY A 215 -19.09 -10.42 12.14
N ALA A 216 -19.38 -10.83 10.90
CA ALA A 216 -20.32 -11.91 10.60
C ALA A 216 -19.70 -13.32 10.70
N TYR A 217 -18.35 -13.41 10.73
CA TYR A 217 -17.61 -14.68 10.76
C TYR A 217 -17.12 -15.11 12.15
N GLY A 218 -17.59 -14.48 13.23
CA GLY A 218 -17.43 -15.02 14.59
C GLY A 218 -16.00 -15.24 15.09
N LEU A 219 -14.99 -14.57 14.54
CA LEU A 219 -13.65 -14.59 15.11
C LEU A 219 -13.65 -13.76 16.39
N ARG A 220 -14.03 -14.41 17.49
CA ARG A 220 -13.82 -13.92 18.85
C ARG A 220 -12.35 -13.49 18.95
N PRO A 221 -12.06 -12.26 19.40
CA PRO A 221 -10.76 -11.98 19.98
C PRO A 221 -10.57 -13.04 21.06
N SER A 222 -9.53 -13.87 20.95
CA SER A 222 -9.12 -14.74 22.04
C SER A 222 -8.99 -13.84 23.26
N ALA A 223 -9.95 -13.95 24.17
CA ALA A 223 -9.90 -13.35 25.48
C ALA A 223 -8.62 -13.89 26.11
N ILE A 224 -7.59 -13.05 26.17
CA ILE A 224 -6.51 -13.27 27.11
C ILE A 224 -7.21 -13.26 28.46
N PRO A 225 -7.16 -14.35 29.25
CA PRO A 225 -7.62 -14.30 30.62
C PRO A 225 -6.80 -13.19 31.26
N VAL A 226 -7.47 -12.14 31.72
CA VAL A 226 -6.86 -11.24 32.69
C VAL A 226 -6.59 -12.14 33.88
N ILE A 227 -5.34 -12.62 34.00
CA ILE A 227 -4.86 -13.28 35.19
C ILE A 227 -5.15 -12.30 36.32
N GLY A 228 -5.94 -12.79 37.27
CA GLY A 228 -6.55 -12.02 38.33
C GLY A 228 -5.54 -11.17 39.07
N ASP A 229 -6.08 -10.06 39.56
CA ASP A 229 -5.54 -9.24 40.62
C ASP A 229 -4.92 -10.10 41.73
N VAL A 230 -3.58 -10.10 41.83
CA VAL A 230 -2.81 -10.78 42.90
C VAL A 230 -2.66 -9.87 44.14
N ARG A 231 -3.37 -8.74 44.24
CA ARG A 231 -3.20 -7.80 45.37
C ARG A 231 -4.19 -7.93 46.53
N SER A 232 -5.02 -8.97 46.59
CA SER A 232 -5.93 -9.18 47.73
C SER A 232 -5.50 -10.26 48.74
N GLY A 233 -4.38 -10.96 48.53
CA GLY A 233 -3.93 -12.05 49.43
C GLY A 233 -2.88 -11.68 50.49
N GLU A 234 -2.30 -10.47 50.44
CA GLU A 234 -1.16 -10.10 51.32
C GLU A 234 -1.54 -9.18 52.51
N ARG A 235 -2.84 -8.94 52.75
CA ARG A 235 -3.31 -8.12 53.89
C ARG A 235 -3.94 -8.91 55.03
N GLU A 236 -3.93 -10.23 54.99
CA GLU A 236 -4.53 -11.08 56.04
C GLU A 236 -3.48 -11.86 56.87
N ILE A 237 -2.18 -11.63 56.66
CA ILE A 237 -1.10 -12.35 57.36
C ILE A 237 -0.24 -11.42 58.24
N ALA A 238 -0.65 -10.16 58.42
CA ALA A 238 0.10 -9.16 59.20
C ALA A 238 -0.58 -8.75 60.53
N ASP A 239 -1.69 -9.38 60.92
CA ASP A 239 -2.47 -8.98 62.11
C ASP A 239 -2.72 -10.12 63.12
N GLN A 240 -1.81 -11.10 63.21
CA GLN A 240 -1.79 -12.04 64.33
C GLN A 240 -0.43 -12.02 65.00
N GLY A 241 -0.21 -10.94 65.76
CA GLY A 241 0.79 -10.91 66.81
C GLY A 241 0.37 -11.78 67.99
N PHE A 242 1.35 -12.53 68.50
CA PHE A 242 1.61 -12.82 69.91
C PHE A 242 0.76 -13.86 70.67
N VAL A 243 1.53 -14.77 71.31
CA VAL A 243 1.36 -15.39 72.64
C VAL A 243 1.24 -16.93 72.63
N LYS A 244 2.37 -17.63 72.79
CA LYS A 244 2.71 -18.46 73.99
C LYS A 244 4.02 -19.24 73.83
N LEU A 245 4.82 -19.15 74.90
CA LEU A 245 6.05 -19.85 75.28
C LEU A 245 7.35 -19.35 74.62
#